data_AF-A0A397ERC1-F1
#
_entry.id   AF-A0A397ERC1-F1
#
_cell.length_a   1.000
_cell.length_b   1.000
_cell.length_c   1.000
_cell.angle_alpha   90.00
_cell.angle_beta   90.00
_cell.angle_gamma   90.00
#
_symmetry.space_group_name_H-M   'P 1'
#
loop_
_entity.id
_entity.type
_entity.pdbx_description
1 polymer ?
#
loop_
_entity_poly.entity_id
_entity_poly.type
_entity_poly.pdbx_seq_one_letter_code
_entity_poly.pdbx_strand_id
1 'polypeptide(L)'
;MSVALIAAVGSGFCYVVSLTGVTGSRNAMAVNLEEFVVRSILFLFLSLVSVSCTCVYVVRKHISLPLALGFGLSSKAHVQAAGKLVDGAVIGSKIVNVIDEAPRDQRAQKVKDFCLSITQ
;
A
#
# COMPACT_ATOMS: atom_id res chain seq x y z
N MET A 1 -18.41 -14.29 -4.45
CA MET A 1 -18.73 -13.58 -3.19
C MET A 1 -18.50 -12.10 -3.44
N SER A 2 -19.52 -11.24 -3.33
CA SER A 2 -19.40 -9.83 -3.75
C SER A 2 -18.64 -8.99 -2.70
N VAL A 3 -17.83 -8.04 -3.15
CA VAL A 3 -17.15 -7.05 -2.28
C VAL A 3 -18.16 -6.31 -1.40
N ALA A 4 -19.35 -6.05 -1.92
CA ALA A 4 -20.46 -5.44 -1.19
C ALA A 4 -20.94 -6.28 0.02
N LEU A 5 -20.97 -7.62 -0.10
CA LEU A 5 -21.35 -8.49 1.01
C LEU A 5 -20.30 -8.46 2.13
N ILE A 6 -19.01 -8.50 1.75
CA ILE A 6 -17.90 -8.39 2.71
C ILE A 6 -17.95 -7.03 3.42
N ALA A 7 -18.26 -5.96 2.70
CA ALA A 7 -18.42 -4.63 3.28
C ALA A 7 -19.64 -4.51 4.20
N ALA A 8 -20.74 -5.18 3.88
CA ALA A 8 -21.97 -5.15 4.68
C ALA A 8 -21.83 -5.84 6.05
N VAL A 9 -20.97 -6.86 6.15
CA VAL A 9 -20.73 -7.60 7.41
C VAL A 9 -19.42 -7.23 8.09
N GLY A 10 -18.51 -6.57 7.37
CA GLY A 10 -17.19 -6.19 7.87
C GLY A 10 -17.25 -5.00 8.82
N SER A 11 -16.27 -4.92 9.72
CA SER A 11 -16.04 -3.77 10.60
C SER A 11 -14.54 -3.44 10.65
N GLY A 12 -14.18 -2.27 11.17
CA GLY A 12 -12.79 -1.79 11.18
C GLY A 12 -12.42 -1.14 9.86
N PHE A 13 -11.58 -1.78 9.05
CA PHE A 13 -11.12 -1.26 7.76
C PHE A 13 -10.99 -2.38 6.71
N CYS A 14 -11.08 -2.03 5.44
CA CYS A 14 -10.80 -2.94 4.35
C CYS A 14 -9.31 -2.84 3.99
N TYR A 15 -8.59 -3.96 4.08
CA TYR A 15 -7.17 -4.03 3.75
C TYR A 15 -6.97 -4.45 2.30
N VAL A 16 -6.50 -3.54 1.46
CA VAL A 16 -6.17 -3.80 0.06
C VAL A 16 -4.70 -4.16 -0.05
N VAL A 17 -4.46 -5.41 -0.44
CA VAL A 17 -3.13 -5.98 -0.67
C VAL A 17 -3.01 -6.44 -2.12
N SER A 18 -1.81 -6.34 -2.69
CA SER A 18 -1.54 -6.96 -3.97
C SER A 18 -1.23 -8.44 -3.80
N LEU A 19 -1.90 -9.31 -4.56
CA LEU A 19 -1.47 -10.70 -4.74
C LEU A 19 -0.18 -10.80 -5.58
N THR A 20 0.21 -9.73 -6.29
CA THR A 20 1.53 -9.64 -6.96
C THR A 20 2.64 -9.21 -6.00
N GLY A 21 2.36 -9.11 -4.70
CA GLY A 21 3.36 -8.89 -3.65
C GLY A 21 4.24 -10.11 -3.46
N VAL A 22 5.24 -10.27 -4.33
CA VAL A 22 6.37 -11.17 -4.08
C VAL A 22 7.13 -10.62 -2.87
N THR A 23 7.05 -11.33 -1.76
CA THR A 23 8.05 -11.26 -0.69
C THR A 23 9.39 -11.70 -1.27
N GLY A 24 10.15 -10.76 -1.81
CA GLY A 24 11.45 -11.04 -2.40
C GLY A 24 11.71 -10.16 -3.60
N SER A 25 12.71 -9.29 -3.45
CA SER A 25 13.39 -8.55 -4.51
C SER A 25 13.33 -9.26 -5.87
N ARG A 26 12.52 -8.76 -6.81
CA ARG A 26 12.71 -9.01 -8.24
C ARG A 26 12.19 -7.85 -9.09
N ASN A 27 13.08 -7.40 -9.98
CA ASN A 27 12.76 -6.60 -11.15
C ASN A 27 11.90 -7.44 -12.11
N ALA A 28 10.85 -6.82 -12.63
CA ALA A 28 10.10 -7.17 -13.85
C ALA A 28 8.90 -8.15 -13.78
N MET A 29 7.81 -7.67 -14.40
CA MET A 29 6.79 -8.38 -15.19
C MET A 29 5.55 -8.96 -14.49
N ALA A 30 4.37 -8.35 -14.72
CA ALA A 30 3.45 -8.74 -15.82
C ALA A 30 2.34 -7.69 -15.91
N VAL A 31 2.43 -6.80 -16.90
CA VAL A 31 1.41 -5.82 -17.24
C VAL A 31 0.36 -6.57 -18.05
N ASN A 32 -0.86 -6.66 -17.52
CA ASN A 32 -2.02 -6.86 -18.37
C ASN A 32 -3.14 -5.97 -17.88
N LEU A 33 -3.75 -5.28 -18.85
CA LEU A 33 -4.80 -4.26 -18.75
C LEU A 33 -4.36 -2.85 -18.38
N GLU A 34 -3.82 -2.16 -19.39
CA GLU A 34 -4.40 -0.85 -19.73
C GLU A 34 -5.92 -1.00 -19.91
N GLU A 35 -6.73 -0.61 -18.93
CA GLU A 35 -8.07 -0.05 -19.17
C GLU A 35 -8.72 0.35 -17.86
N PHE A 36 -8.70 1.66 -17.55
CA PHE A 36 -9.92 2.51 -17.51
C PHE A 36 -9.83 3.77 -16.62
N VAL A 37 -8.70 4.10 -15.95
CA VAL A 37 -8.67 5.31 -15.07
C VAL A 37 -7.40 6.17 -15.23
N VAL A 38 -6.76 6.17 -16.40
CA VAL A 38 -5.63 7.08 -16.70
C VAL A 38 -5.93 7.91 -17.95
N ARG A 39 -6.98 8.74 -17.90
CA ARG A 39 -7.30 9.64 -19.03
C ARG A 39 -7.32 11.12 -18.71
N SER A 40 -6.53 11.55 -17.72
CA SER A 40 -5.92 12.88 -17.68
C SER A 40 -4.89 12.95 -16.55
N ILE A 41 -3.64 13.28 -16.90
CA ILE A 41 -2.56 13.75 -16.02
C ILE A 41 -1.70 12.64 -15.37
N LEU A 42 -0.40 12.67 -15.71
CA LEU A 42 0.75 12.11 -14.99
C LEU A 42 1.27 10.71 -15.37
N PHE A 43 1.57 10.49 -16.66
CA PHE A 43 2.17 9.25 -17.15
C PHE A 43 3.69 9.11 -16.93
N LEU A 44 4.38 10.05 -16.27
CA LEU A 44 5.86 10.05 -16.26
C LEU A 44 6.55 9.59 -14.95
N PHE A 45 5.81 9.24 -13.88
CA PHE A 45 6.44 8.88 -12.59
C PHE A 45 5.89 7.62 -11.89
N LEU A 46 4.92 6.91 -12.47
CA LEU A 46 4.08 5.94 -11.75
C LEU A 46 4.12 4.52 -12.36
N SER A 47 5.20 3.76 -12.17
CA SER A 47 5.19 2.32 -12.49
C SER A 47 4.58 1.46 -11.36
N LEU A 48 4.80 1.82 -10.09
CA LEU A 48 4.21 1.15 -8.93
C LEU A 48 2.81 1.67 -8.55
N VAL A 49 2.55 2.96 -8.78
CA VAL A 49 1.32 3.60 -8.30
C VAL A 49 0.12 3.32 -9.23
N SER A 50 0.34 3.08 -10.53
CA SER A 50 -0.74 2.78 -11.48
C SER A 50 -1.53 1.50 -11.13
N VAL A 51 -0.89 0.48 -10.55
CA VAL A 51 -1.60 -0.76 -10.15
C VAL A 51 -2.38 -0.57 -8.85
N SER A 52 -1.83 0.19 -7.88
CA SER A 52 -2.53 0.49 -6.62
C SER A 52 -3.78 1.37 -6.82
N CYS A 53 -3.76 2.31 -7.77
CA CYS A 53 -4.89 3.22 -7.97
C CYS A 53 -6.17 2.51 -8.46
N THR A 54 -6.05 1.50 -9.33
CA THR A 54 -7.21 0.83 -9.94
C THR A 54 -7.96 -0.04 -8.93
N CYS A 55 -7.26 -0.83 -8.12
CA CYS A 55 -7.91 -1.69 -7.12
C CYS A 55 -8.59 -0.87 -6.02
N VAL A 56 -7.93 0.21 -5.55
CA VAL A 56 -8.50 1.16 -4.59
C VAL A 56 -9.80 1.77 -5.12
N TYR A 57 -9.80 2.23 -6.38
CA TYR A 57 -10.98 2.86 -6.97
C TYR A 57 -12.17 1.90 -7.12
N VAL A 58 -11.92 0.65 -7.55
CA VAL A 58 -12.97 -0.37 -7.65
C VAL A 58 -13.57 -0.68 -6.29
N VAL A 59 -12.73 -0.90 -5.28
CA VAL A 59 -13.19 -1.26 -3.93
C VAL A 59 -13.95 -0.09 -3.28
N ARG A 60 -13.47 1.16 -3.42
CA ARG A 60 -14.10 2.34 -2.81
C ARG A 60 -15.53 2.59 -3.29
N LYS A 61 -15.92 2.14 -4.49
CA LYS A 61 -17.31 2.22 -4.97
C LYS A 61 -18.28 1.30 -4.23
N HIS A 62 -17.77 0.26 -3.57
CA HIS A 62 -18.58 -0.79 -2.96
C HIS A 62 -18.47 -0.83 -1.44
N ILE A 63 -17.59 -0.02 -0.84
CA ILE A 63 -17.35 -0.02 0.60
C ILE A 63 -17.39 1.39 1.17
N SER A 64 -17.95 1.53 2.38
CA SER A 64 -17.90 2.75 3.19
C SER A 64 -16.88 2.68 4.33
N LEU A 65 -16.32 1.49 4.60
CA LEU A 65 -15.28 1.32 5.60
C LEU A 65 -13.97 2.03 5.18
N PRO A 66 -13.17 2.50 6.15
CA PRO A 66 -11.81 2.98 5.89
C PRO A 66 -11.01 1.98 5.05
N LEU A 67 -10.20 2.47 4.12
CA LEU A 67 -9.39 1.66 3.22
C LEU A 67 -7.91 1.80 3.62
N ALA A 68 -7.25 0.67 3.86
CA ALA A 68 -5.80 0.62 4.08
C ALA A 68 -5.08 -0.03 2.90
N LEU A 69 -3.91 0.50 2.50
CA LEU A 69 -3.12 0.01 1.37
C LEU A 69 -1.80 -0.62 1.82
N GLY A 70 -1.52 -1.85 1.37
CA GLY A 70 -0.27 -2.56 1.62
C GLY A 70 0.39 -3.05 0.32
N PHE A 71 1.20 -2.20 -0.31
CA PHE A 71 1.84 -2.43 -1.61
C PHE A 71 3.37 -2.22 -1.56
N GLY A 72 4.01 -2.60 -0.45
CA GLY A 72 5.47 -2.43 -0.29
C GLY A 72 5.88 -0.97 -0.07
N LEU A 73 5.06 -0.20 0.64
CA LEU A 73 5.36 1.17 1.02
C LEU A 73 6.60 1.18 1.94
N SER A 74 7.55 2.07 1.68
CA SER A 74 8.85 2.06 2.36
C SER A 74 9.46 3.46 2.56
N SER A 75 8.80 4.50 2.05
CA SER A 75 9.26 5.89 2.11
C SER A 75 8.11 6.83 2.43
N LYS A 76 8.42 8.01 2.98
CA LYS A 76 7.45 9.09 3.23
C LYS A 76 6.70 9.49 1.96
N ALA A 77 7.39 9.55 0.82
CA ALA A 77 6.78 9.87 -0.47
C ALA A 77 5.70 8.84 -0.87
N HIS A 78 5.95 7.55 -0.63
CA HIS A 78 4.95 6.51 -0.88
C HIS A 78 3.72 6.68 0.02
N VAL A 79 3.93 6.96 1.31
CA VAL A 79 2.85 7.16 2.28
C VAL A 79 2.02 8.40 1.93
N GLN A 80 2.67 9.51 1.59
CA GLN A 80 1.99 10.75 1.18
C GLN A 80 1.21 10.60 -0.12
N ALA A 81 1.74 9.85 -1.10
CA ALA A 81 1.03 9.56 -2.33
C ALA A 81 -0.19 8.67 -2.07
N ALA A 82 -0.04 7.62 -1.26
CA ALA A 82 -1.12 6.72 -0.89
C ALA A 82 -2.21 7.45 -0.09
N GLY A 83 -1.85 8.30 0.87
CA GLY A 83 -2.80 9.06 1.70
C GLY A 83 -3.72 10.02 0.93
N LYS A 84 -3.46 10.28 -0.36
CA LYS A 84 -4.39 11.02 -1.23
C LYS A 84 -5.55 10.15 -1.73
N LEU A 85 -5.44 8.83 -1.62
CA LEU A 85 -6.35 7.85 -2.23
C LEU A 85 -6.98 6.92 -1.19
N VAL A 86 -6.32 6.70 -0.05
CA VAL A 86 -6.71 5.73 0.97
C VAL A 86 -6.63 6.35 2.37
N ASP A 87 -7.35 5.76 3.32
CA ASP A 87 -7.44 6.24 4.70
C ASP A 87 -6.27 5.73 5.58
N GLY A 88 -5.53 4.72 5.13
CA GLY A 88 -4.39 4.15 5.87
C GLY A 88 -3.32 3.50 4.99
N ALA A 89 -2.08 3.47 5.50
CA ALA A 89 -0.94 2.82 4.85
C ALA A 89 -0.41 1.70 5.75
N VAL A 90 -0.13 0.53 5.16
CA VAL A 90 0.43 -0.63 5.87
C VAL A 90 1.86 -0.88 5.38
N ILE A 91 2.80 -0.88 6.32
CA ILE A 91 4.23 -1.09 6.07
C ILE A 91 4.70 -2.31 6.88
N GLY A 92 4.82 -3.46 6.23
CA GLY A 92 5.31 -4.69 6.85
C GLY A 92 6.80 -4.90 6.61
N SER A 93 7.17 -5.24 5.37
CA SER A 93 8.52 -5.71 5.03
C SER A 93 9.63 -4.74 5.41
N LYS A 94 9.41 -3.42 5.31
CA LYS A 94 10.42 -2.44 5.71
C LYS A 94 10.66 -2.44 7.22
N ILE A 95 9.62 -2.65 8.04
CA ILE A 95 9.76 -2.78 9.50
C ILE A 95 10.54 -4.05 9.84
N VAL A 96 10.23 -5.17 9.19
CA VAL A 96 10.96 -6.44 9.37
C VAL A 96 12.46 -6.25 9.06
N ASN A 97 12.79 -5.64 7.91
CA ASN A 97 14.18 -5.37 7.54
C ASN A 97 14.89 -4.48 8.58
N VAL A 98 14.21 -3.45 9.10
CA VAL A 98 14.77 -2.58 10.16
C VAL A 98 15.08 -3.38 11.44
N ILE A 99 14.25 -4.37 11.78
CA ILE A 99 14.48 -5.24 12.94
C ILE A 99 15.65 -6.20 12.68
N ASP A 100 15.73 -6.76 11.48
CA ASP A 100 16.78 -7.72 11.10
C ASP A 100 18.16 -7.07 11.01
N GLU A 101 18.23 -5.84 10.49
CA GLU A 101 19.48 -5.07 10.34
C GLU A 101 19.96 -4.45 11.67
N ALA A 102 19.10 -4.32 12.66
CA ALA A 102 19.41 -3.64 13.92
C ALA A 102 20.02 -4.57 15.00
N PRO A 103 21.01 -4.10 15.77
CA PRO A 103 21.45 -4.75 17.01
C PRO A 103 20.26 -5.00 17.95
N ARG A 104 20.28 -6.12 18.68
CA ARG A 104 19.12 -6.57 19.51
C ARG A 104 18.65 -5.51 20.50
N ASP A 105 19.58 -4.80 21.11
CA ASP A 105 19.37 -3.72 22.08
C ASP A 105 18.83 -2.42 21.45
N GLN A 106 18.95 -2.27 20.12
CA GLN A 106 18.56 -1.06 19.39
C GLN A 106 17.31 -1.24 18.51
N ARG A 107 16.78 -2.46 18.37
CA ARG A 107 15.63 -2.75 17.48
C ARG A 107 14.43 -1.84 17.69
N ALA A 108 14.00 -1.67 18.94
CA ALA A 108 12.86 -0.82 19.27
C ALA A 108 13.12 0.65 18.87
N GLN A 109 14.33 1.15 19.13
CA GLN A 109 14.72 2.51 18.76
C GLN A 109 14.76 2.68 17.24
N LYS A 110 15.36 1.74 16.50
CA LYS A 110 15.44 1.79 15.04
C LYS A 110 14.07 1.74 14.36
N VAL A 111 13.15 0.93 14.89
CA VAL A 111 11.74 0.91 14.42
C VAL A 111 11.06 2.24 14.72
N LYS A 112 11.26 2.81 15.91
CA LYS A 112 10.74 4.14 16.26
C LYS A 112 11.26 5.21 15.29
N ASP A 113 12.57 5.25 15.05
CA ASP A 113 13.20 6.22 14.15
C ASP A 113 12.64 6.10 12.73
N PHE A 114 12.47 4.86 12.25
CA PHE A 114 11.82 4.60 10.97
C PHE A 114 10.38 5.13 10.94
N CYS A 115 9.55 4.80 11.92
CA CYS A 115 8.17 5.29 12.02
C CYS A 115 8.09 6.82 12.05
N LEU A 116 9.00 7.49 12.76
CA LEU A 116 9.07 8.95 12.78
C LEU A 116 9.45 9.51 11.41
N SER A 117 10.43 8.92 10.72
CA SER A 117 10.87 9.36 9.38
C SER A 117 9.80 9.31 8.29
N ILE A 118 8.74 8.49 8.47
CA ILE A 118 7.65 8.36 7.52
C ILE A 118 6.39 9.14 7.91
N THR A 119 6.27 9.56 9.18
CA THR A 119 5.08 10.25 9.71
C THR A 119 5.29 11.75 9.96
N GLN A 120 6.52 12.18 10.27
CA GLN A 120 6.91 13.58 10.47
C GLN A 120 7.47 14.15 9.17
#